data_AF-A0A3A4QFS7-F1
#
_entry.id   AF-A0A3A4QFS7-F1
#
_cell.length_a   1.000
_cell.length_b   1.000
_cell.length_c   1.000
_cell.angle_alpha   90.00
_cell.angle_beta   90.00
_cell.angle_gamma   90.00
#
_symmetry.space_group_name_H-M   'P 1'
#
loop_
_entity.id
_entity.type
_entity.pdbx_description
1 polymer ?
#
loop_
_entity_poly.entity_id
_entity_poly.type
_entity_poly.pdbx_seq_one_letter_code
_entity_poly.pdbx_strand_id
1 'polypeptide(L)'
;MADIFERKADVQARRNAVEMEISRLAHEIVEVDKKVRFYLADRSQNPHPRHLDLIEKIQRYRIDSSVSNRHLETLLENLQWKIFYYQRSWRQMWDNADNARNQQPAPEASSKTTAAEIAAEKEVEGDVGSRRSQYSIDHLWRIQQEKLQTYGVATDETRPAFNKRIAGEYKELSAKKKNGQEIVMTFDPVEKKCRLNLKGK
;
A
#
# COMPACT_ATOMS: atom_id res chain seq x y z
N MET A 1 35.57 -13.30 -48.25
CA MET A 1 34.81 -14.30 -47.46
C MET A 1 35.05 -14.20 -45.96
N ALA A 2 36.24 -13.83 -45.46
CA ALA A 2 36.52 -13.71 -44.02
C ALA A 2 35.61 -12.71 -43.26
N ASP A 3 35.34 -11.54 -43.83
CA ASP A 3 34.53 -10.46 -43.23
C ASP A 3 33.08 -10.88 -42.87
N ILE A 4 32.47 -11.81 -43.62
CA ILE A 4 31.10 -12.28 -43.34
C ILE A 4 31.08 -13.19 -42.10
N PHE A 5 32.12 -13.98 -41.87
CA PHE A 5 32.20 -14.87 -40.71
C PHE A 5 32.48 -14.09 -39.42
N GLU A 6 33.33 -13.06 -39.49
CA GLU A 6 33.62 -12.18 -38.35
C GLU A 6 32.37 -11.41 -37.91
N ARG A 7 31.61 -10.82 -38.84
CA ARG A 7 30.34 -10.14 -38.50
C ARG A 7 29.31 -11.06 -37.88
N LYS A 8 29.23 -12.32 -38.32
CA LYS A 8 28.30 -13.31 -37.73
C LYS A 8 28.72 -13.69 -36.31
N ALA A 9 30.01 -13.86 -36.05
CA ALA A 9 30.53 -14.16 -34.73
C ALA A 9 30.26 -13.00 -33.74
N ASP A 10 30.45 -11.75 -34.18
CA ASP A 10 30.18 -10.57 -33.37
C ASP A 10 28.68 -10.44 -33.01
N VAL A 11 27.78 -10.61 -33.98
CA VAL A 11 26.33 -10.59 -33.72
C VAL A 11 25.93 -11.68 -32.72
N GLN A 12 26.52 -12.88 -32.82
CA GLN A 12 26.22 -13.95 -31.87
C GLN A 12 26.74 -13.66 -30.46
N ALA A 13 27.94 -13.07 -30.33
CA ALA A 13 28.47 -12.65 -29.04
C ALA A 13 27.57 -11.59 -28.38
N ARG A 14 27.11 -10.60 -29.15
CA ARG A 14 26.15 -9.59 -28.67
C ARG A 14 24.83 -10.20 -28.24
N ARG A 15 24.29 -11.18 -28.97
CA ARG A 15 23.08 -11.92 -28.59
C ARG A 15 23.25 -12.66 -27.26
N ASN A 16 24.35 -13.37 -27.10
CA ASN A 16 24.65 -14.08 -25.85
C ASN A 16 24.76 -13.09 -24.67
N ALA A 17 25.34 -11.91 -24.87
CA ALA A 17 25.40 -10.87 -23.85
C ALA A 17 24.01 -10.36 -23.44
N VAL A 18 23.10 -10.17 -24.40
CA VAL A 18 21.70 -9.80 -24.12
C VAL A 18 20.99 -10.90 -23.35
N GLU A 19 21.18 -12.16 -23.72
CA GLU A 19 20.60 -13.32 -23.03
C GLU A 19 21.09 -13.41 -21.57
N MET A 20 22.38 -13.22 -21.35
CA MET A 20 22.98 -13.16 -20.01
C MET A 20 22.39 -12.02 -19.18
N GLU A 21 22.19 -10.84 -19.77
CA GLU A 21 21.62 -9.69 -19.07
C GLU A 21 20.15 -9.94 -18.70
N ILE A 22 19.34 -10.49 -19.61
CA ILE A 22 17.94 -10.87 -19.31
C ILE A 22 17.89 -11.91 -18.19
N SER A 23 18.77 -12.91 -18.25
CA SER A 23 18.90 -13.94 -17.21
C SER A 23 19.32 -13.34 -15.87
N ARG A 24 20.28 -12.41 -15.86
CA ARG A 24 20.71 -11.69 -14.65
C ARG A 24 19.56 -10.92 -14.02
N LEU A 25 18.79 -10.17 -14.83
CA LEU A 25 17.59 -9.46 -14.36
C LEU A 25 16.55 -10.44 -13.78
N ALA A 26 16.36 -11.59 -14.42
CA ALA A 26 15.42 -12.61 -13.93
C ALA A 26 15.81 -13.16 -12.54
N HIS A 27 17.11 -13.27 -12.25
CA HIS A 27 17.62 -13.64 -10.92
C HIS A 27 17.49 -12.48 -9.94
N GLU A 28 17.77 -11.25 -10.37
CA GLU A 28 17.62 -10.03 -9.56
C GLU A 28 16.19 -9.88 -9.01
N ILE A 29 15.17 -10.24 -9.79
CA ILE A 29 13.77 -10.29 -9.32
C ILE A 29 13.61 -11.20 -8.09
N VAL A 30 14.23 -12.39 -8.11
CA VAL A 30 14.11 -13.37 -7.02
C VAL A 30 14.84 -12.86 -5.78
N GLU A 31 16.00 -12.22 -5.95
CA GLU A 31 16.73 -11.62 -4.85
C GLU A 31 15.98 -10.44 -4.22
N VAL A 32 15.34 -9.60 -5.05
CA VAL A 32 14.47 -8.53 -4.57
C VAL A 32 13.24 -9.10 -3.85
N ASP A 33 12.63 -10.19 -4.32
CA ASP A 33 11.52 -10.85 -3.62
C ASP A 33 11.92 -11.33 -2.22
N LYS A 34 13.12 -11.91 -2.07
CA LYS A 34 13.65 -12.26 -0.75
C LYS A 34 13.81 -11.02 0.13
N LYS A 35 14.43 -9.96 -0.39
CA LYS A 35 14.63 -8.70 0.35
C LYS A 35 13.30 -8.06 0.76
N VAL A 36 12.30 -8.10 -0.11
CA VAL A 36 10.92 -7.67 0.18
C VAL A 36 10.38 -8.40 1.41
N ARG A 37 10.46 -9.74 1.42
CA ARG A 37 9.94 -10.55 2.52
C ARG A 37 10.68 -10.28 3.83
N PHE A 38 12.02 -10.20 3.79
CA PHE A 38 12.82 -9.87 4.96
C PHE A 38 12.51 -8.46 5.49
N TYR A 39 12.40 -7.47 4.60
CA TYR A 39 12.03 -6.11 4.95
C TYR A 39 10.65 -6.02 5.60
N LEU A 40 9.67 -6.76 5.08
CA LEU A 40 8.33 -6.78 5.65
C LEU A 40 8.26 -7.55 6.98
N ALA A 41 9.13 -8.53 7.19
CA ALA A 41 9.24 -9.26 8.46
C ALA A 41 9.83 -8.38 9.56
N ASP A 42 10.88 -7.60 9.26
CA ASP A 42 11.47 -6.63 10.19
C ASP A 42 11.99 -5.40 9.43
N ARG A 43 11.20 -4.31 9.47
CA ARG A 43 11.52 -3.04 8.80
C ARG A 43 12.62 -2.25 9.49
N SER A 44 12.94 -2.56 10.76
CA SER A 44 13.92 -1.82 11.55
C SER A 44 15.35 -2.32 11.30
N GLN A 45 15.50 -3.63 11.10
CA GLN A 45 16.80 -4.26 10.86
C GLN A 45 17.15 -4.36 9.37
N ASN A 46 16.15 -4.50 8.50
CA ASN A 46 16.39 -4.73 7.08
C ASN A 46 16.27 -3.45 6.25
N PRO A 47 17.18 -3.22 5.29
CA PRO A 47 17.10 -2.05 4.41
C PRO A 47 15.96 -2.17 3.40
N HIS A 48 15.45 -1.01 2.94
CA HIS A 48 14.41 -0.95 1.93
C HIS A 48 14.85 -1.63 0.62
N PRO A 49 14.04 -2.53 0.02
CA PRO A 49 14.46 -3.39 -1.09
C PRO A 49 14.61 -2.68 -2.45
N ARG A 50 14.23 -1.41 -2.57
CA ARG A 50 14.28 -0.59 -3.81
C ARG A 50 13.73 -1.30 -5.07
N HIS A 51 12.68 -2.09 -4.88
CA HIS A 51 12.10 -2.93 -5.93
C HIS A 51 11.52 -2.13 -7.11
N LEU A 52 11.15 -0.86 -6.92
CA LEU A 52 10.66 0.04 -7.97
C LEU A 52 11.73 0.32 -9.03
N ASP A 53 13.00 0.49 -8.62
CA ASP A 53 14.11 0.75 -9.54
C ASP A 53 14.31 -0.42 -10.51
N LEU A 54 14.19 -1.66 -10.00
CA LEU A 54 14.25 -2.87 -10.82
C LEU A 54 13.06 -2.98 -11.79
N ILE A 55 11.85 -2.65 -11.32
CA ILE A 55 10.65 -2.64 -12.17
C ILE A 55 10.85 -1.67 -13.33
N GLU A 56 11.28 -0.43 -13.06
CA GLU A 56 11.54 0.57 -14.10
C GLU A 56 12.62 0.10 -15.08
N LYS A 57 13.71 -0.47 -14.56
CA LYS A 57 14.81 -1.00 -15.37
C LYS A 57 14.33 -2.07 -16.35
N ILE A 58 13.53 -3.04 -15.88
CA ILE A 58 12.99 -4.12 -16.72
C ILE A 58 11.96 -3.59 -17.72
N GLN A 59 11.06 -2.70 -17.29
CA GLN A 59 10.03 -2.13 -18.15
C GLN A 59 10.60 -1.26 -19.28
N ARG A 60 11.74 -0.59 -19.05
CA ARG A 60 12.44 0.23 -20.04
C ARG A 60 13.41 -0.58 -20.91
N TYR A 61 13.73 -1.82 -20.54
CA TYR A 61 14.68 -2.64 -21.28
C TYR A 61 14.16 -2.91 -22.71
N ARG A 62 14.98 -2.61 -23.70
CA ARG A 62 14.69 -2.84 -25.12
C ARG A 62 15.89 -3.55 -25.75
N ILE A 63 15.61 -4.57 -26.55
CA ILE A 63 16.64 -5.26 -27.34
C ILE A 63 16.87 -4.43 -28.59
N ASP A 64 18.15 -4.18 -28.92
CA ASP A 64 18.54 -3.53 -30.16
C ASP A 64 18.08 -4.38 -31.36
N SER A 65 17.37 -3.75 -32.30
CA SER A 65 16.84 -4.39 -33.50
C SER A 65 17.91 -5.09 -34.34
N SER A 66 19.17 -4.64 -34.27
CA SER A 66 20.29 -5.26 -35.02
C SER A 66 20.69 -6.64 -34.49
N VAL A 67 20.43 -6.93 -33.21
CA VAL A 67 20.75 -8.21 -32.55
C VAL A 67 19.51 -9.00 -32.18
N SER A 68 18.31 -8.39 -32.29
CA SER A 68 17.05 -9.02 -31.94
C SER A 68 16.85 -10.34 -32.70
N ASN A 69 16.25 -11.29 -31.99
CA ASN A 69 15.73 -12.51 -32.56
C ASN A 69 14.49 -12.92 -31.74
N ARG A 70 13.65 -13.78 -32.33
CA ARG A 70 12.40 -14.23 -31.69
C ARG A 70 12.61 -14.83 -30.30
N HIS A 71 13.74 -15.53 -30.10
CA HIS A 71 14.07 -16.14 -28.82
C HIS A 71 14.30 -15.10 -27.71
N LEU A 72 15.15 -14.10 -27.97
CA LEU A 72 15.45 -13.01 -27.04
C LEU A 72 14.21 -12.17 -26.76
N GLU A 73 13.38 -11.91 -27.78
CA GLU A 73 12.09 -11.23 -27.60
C GLU A 73 11.16 -12.01 -26.67
N THR A 74 11.07 -13.33 -26.85
CA THR A 74 10.28 -14.21 -25.98
C THR A 74 10.84 -14.23 -24.56
N LEU A 75 12.16 -14.25 -24.37
CA LEU A 75 12.78 -14.16 -23.05
C LEU A 75 12.48 -12.83 -22.36
N LEU A 76 12.52 -11.72 -23.11
CA LEU A 76 12.18 -10.40 -22.59
C LEU A 76 10.69 -10.33 -22.21
N GLU A 77 9.79 -10.84 -23.05
CA GLU A 77 8.36 -10.90 -22.74
C GLU A 77 8.09 -11.73 -21.48
N ASN A 78 8.72 -12.90 -21.36
CA ASN A 78 8.63 -13.73 -20.16
C ASN A 78 9.14 -12.99 -18.91
N LEU A 79 10.24 -12.24 -19.04
CA LEU A 79 10.76 -11.41 -17.96
C LEU A 79 9.78 -10.29 -17.57
N GLN A 80 9.14 -9.65 -18.55
CA GLN A 80 8.13 -8.60 -18.35
C GLN A 80 6.89 -9.16 -17.63
N TRP A 81 6.42 -10.34 -18.02
CA TRP A 81 5.34 -11.03 -17.30
C TRP A 81 5.75 -11.39 -15.88
N LYS A 82 6.96 -11.94 -15.70
CA LYS A 82 7.48 -12.27 -14.38
C LYS A 82 7.46 -11.05 -13.47
N ILE A 83 8.04 -9.92 -13.89
CA ILE A 83 8.05 -8.71 -13.05
C ILE A 83 6.64 -8.17 -12.79
N PHE A 84 5.71 -8.28 -13.74
CA PHE A 84 4.31 -7.89 -13.53
C PHE A 84 3.65 -8.70 -12.40
N TYR A 85 3.84 -10.02 -12.38
CA TYR A 85 3.30 -10.86 -11.30
C TYR A 85 3.95 -10.56 -9.95
N TYR A 86 5.28 -10.39 -9.92
CA TYR A 86 5.98 -10.02 -8.68
C TYR A 86 5.56 -8.64 -8.17
N GLN A 87 5.39 -7.65 -9.05
CA GLN A 87 4.90 -6.33 -8.65
C GLN A 87 3.52 -6.42 -7.99
N ARG A 88 2.63 -7.25 -8.53
CA ARG A 88 1.31 -7.49 -7.94
C ARG A 88 1.41 -8.20 -6.58
N SER A 89 2.23 -9.25 -6.47
CA SER A 89 2.38 -10.00 -5.21
C SER A 89 3.06 -9.16 -4.14
N TRP A 90 4.05 -8.35 -4.50
CA TRP A 90 4.68 -7.38 -3.61
C TRP A 90 3.65 -6.41 -3.07
N ARG A 91 2.89 -5.70 -3.93
CA ARG A 91 1.83 -4.79 -3.45
C ARG A 91 0.90 -5.46 -2.44
N GLN A 92 0.43 -6.67 -2.77
CA GLN A 92 -0.43 -7.44 -1.86
C GLN A 92 0.25 -7.76 -0.52
N MET A 93 1.54 -8.11 -0.52
CA MET A 93 2.29 -8.35 0.73
C MET A 93 2.43 -7.08 1.58
N TRP A 94 2.64 -5.91 0.95
CA TRP A 94 2.65 -4.63 1.66
C TRP A 94 1.29 -4.32 2.27
N ASP A 95 0.22 -4.43 1.49
CA ASP A 95 -1.14 -4.21 1.97
C ASP A 95 -1.46 -5.14 3.15
N ASN A 96 -1.08 -6.42 3.06
CA ASN A 96 -1.26 -7.39 4.13
C ASN A 96 -0.45 -7.03 5.38
N ALA A 97 0.80 -6.61 5.23
CA ALA A 97 1.66 -6.23 6.35
C ALA A 97 1.16 -4.95 7.04
N ASP A 98 0.69 -3.96 6.27
CA ASP A 98 0.12 -2.73 6.82
C ASP A 98 -1.22 -3.02 7.52
N ASN A 99 -2.05 -3.91 6.96
CA ASN A 99 -3.28 -4.37 7.61
C ASN A 99 -3.01 -5.11 8.92
N ALA A 100 -2.00 -6.00 8.95
CA ALA A 100 -1.63 -6.74 10.16
C ALA A 100 -1.15 -5.79 11.27
N ARG A 101 -0.36 -4.76 10.91
CA ARG A 101 0.09 -3.74 11.86
C ARG A 101 -1.06 -2.86 12.37
N ASN A 102 -2.02 -2.51 11.51
CA ASN A 102 -3.20 -1.77 11.92
C ASN A 102 -4.15 -2.59 12.80
N GLN A 103 -4.07 -3.92 12.74
CA GLN A 103 -4.83 -4.84 13.58
C GLN A 103 -4.11 -5.25 14.86
N GLN A 104 -2.81 -4.95 15.02
CA GLN A 104 -2.15 -5.15 16.30
C GLN A 104 -2.77 -4.20 17.32
N PRO A 105 -3.47 -4.71 18.36
CA PRO A 105 -3.88 -3.87 19.47
C PRO A 105 -2.62 -3.24 20.08
N ALA A 106 -2.73 -1.98 20.51
CA ALA A 106 -1.66 -1.32 21.24
C ALA A 106 -1.12 -2.27 22.32
N PRO A 107 0.22 -2.41 22.47
CA PRO A 107 0.75 -3.27 23.51
C PRO A 107 0.18 -2.78 24.83
N GLU A 108 -0.58 -3.66 25.47
CA GLU A 108 -1.18 -3.40 26.77
C GLU A 108 -0.12 -2.83 27.70
N ALA A 109 -0.46 -1.70 28.31
CA ALA A 109 0.29 -1.14 29.41
C ALA A 109 0.65 -2.27 30.36
N SER A 110 1.94 -2.48 30.54
CA SER A 110 2.51 -3.35 31.56
C SER A 110 2.16 -2.77 32.93
N SER A 111 0.94 -2.98 33.39
CA SER A 111 0.53 -2.75 34.76
C SER A 111 0.70 -4.07 35.49
N LYS A 112 1.94 -4.32 35.95
CA LYS A 112 2.16 -5.13 37.14
C LYS A 112 1.53 -4.40 38.32
N THR A 113 0.27 -4.70 38.64
CA THR A 113 -0.24 -4.46 39.99
C THR A 113 -1.17 -5.58 40.37
N THR A 114 -0.81 -6.22 41.48
CA THR A 114 -1.41 -7.38 42.11
C THR A 114 -2.93 -7.29 42.23
N ALA A 115 -3.59 -8.40 41.89
CA ALA A 115 -5.00 -8.65 42.12
C ALA A 115 -5.29 -8.75 43.63
N ALA A 116 -5.49 -7.61 44.25
CA ALA A 116 -6.33 -7.45 45.43
C ALA A 116 -6.71 -5.98 45.49
N GLU A 117 -7.97 -5.72 45.81
CA GLU A 117 -8.52 -4.43 46.23
C GLU A 117 -9.42 -3.69 45.19
N ILE A 118 -10.73 -3.95 45.34
CA ILE A 118 -11.88 -3.03 45.17
C ILE A 118 -12.26 -2.75 43.69
N ALA A 119 -13.29 -3.34 43.08
CA ALA A 119 -14.67 -3.58 43.52
C ALA A 119 -15.37 -2.34 44.09
N ALA A 120 -15.62 -1.32 43.26
CA ALA A 120 -16.85 -0.48 43.30
C ALA A 120 -16.80 0.66 42.26
N GLU A 121 -17.80 0.69 41.37
CA GLU A 121 -18.36 1.87 40.68
C GLU A 121 -17.47 2.53 39.60
N LYS A 122 -17.88 2.85 38.36
CA LYS A 122 -19.21 3.04 37.77
C LYS A 122 -19.07 3.08 36.24
N GLU A 123 -19.88 2.26 35.58
CA GLU A 123 -20.54 2.40 34.27
C GLU A 123 -19.94 3.22 33.09
N VAL A 124 -19.72 2.47 32.01
CA VAL A 124 -20.05 2.76 30.59
C VAL A 124 -19.23 3.83 29.86
N GLU A 125 -18.22 3.38 29.11
CA GLU A 125 -18.06 3.86 27.73
C GLU A 125 -17.82 2.68 26.80
N GLY A 126 -18.79 2.48 25.92
CA GLY A 126 -18.95 1.31 25.09
C GLY A 126 -17.88 1.17 24.03
N ASP A 127 -17.31 -0.03 24.03
CA ASP A 127 -16.88 -0.77 22.86
C ASP A 127 -17.92 -0.64 21.73
N VAL A 128 -17.69 0.32 20.81
CA VAL A 128 -18.39 0.38 19.54
C VAL A 128 -17.51 -0.35 18.53
N GLY A 129 -17.80 -1.64 18.36
CA GLY A 129 -17.13 -2.51 17.41
C GLY A 129 -16.98 -1.86 16.03
N SER A 130 -15.74 -1.56 15.64
CA SER A 130 -15.41 -1.01 14.33
C SER A 130 -15.36 -2.12 13.28
N ARG A 131 -16.53 -2.65 12.93
CA ARG A 131 -16.73 -3.38 11.68
C ARG A 131 -16.83 -2.34 10.56
N ARG A 132 -15.84 -2.32 9.67
CA ARG A 132 -15.88 -1.71 8.32
C ARG A 132 -16.19 -0.20 8.24
N SER A 133 -15.38 0.66 8.86
CA SER A 133 -15.15 1.98 8.23
C SER A 133 -14.02 1.79 7.21
N GLN A 134 -14.29 2.01 5.92
CA GLN A 134 -13.28 1.89 4.85
C GLN A 134 -12.11 2.87 4.99
N TYR A 135 -12.20 3.80 5.95
CA TYR A 135 -11.21 4.83 6.21
C TYR A 135 -10.96 4.93 7.70
N SER A 136 -9.69 5.02 8.10
CA SER A 136 -9.31 5.37 9.48
C SER A 136 -9.71 6.81 9.78
N ILE A 137 -10.07 7.10 11.03
CA ILE A 137 -10.45 8.45 11.48
C ILE A 137 -9.36 9.48 11.12
N ASP A 138 -8.10 9.06 11.20
CA ASP A 138 -6.94 9.86 10.80
C ASP A 138 -6.90 10.21 9.32
N HIS A 139 -7.37 9.31 8.46
CA HIS A 139 -7.49 9.58 7.03
C HIS A 139 -8.62 10.58 6.76
N LEU A 140 -9.74 10.46 7.47
CA LEU A 140 -10.86 11.40 7.36
C LEU A 140 -10.45 12.82 7.77
N TRP A 141 -9.63 12.94 8.83
CA TRP A 141 -9.07 14.22 9.26
C TRP A 141 -8.20 14.86 8.17
N ARG A 142 -7.32 14.08 7.52
CA ARG A 142 -6.49 14.58 6.42
C ARG A 142 -7.34 15.06 5.24
N ILE A 143 -8.39 14.31 4.87
CA ILE A 143 -9.31 14.73 3.80
C ILE A 143 -9.97 16.07 4.16
N GLN A 144 -10.42 16.27 5.40
CA GLN A 144 -10.99 17.55 5.82
C GLN A 144 -9.98 18.70 5.66
N GLN A 145 -8.74 18.49 6.10
CA GLN A 145 -7.68 19.50 5.98
C GLN A 145 -7.34 19.82 4.51
N GLU A 146 -7.25 18.81 3.65
CA GLU A 146 -7.00 18.99 2.21
C GLU A 146 -8.13 19.76 1.52
N LYS A 147 -9.40 19.44 1.85
CA LYS A 147 -10.55 20.20 1.33
C LYS A 147 -10.53 21.64 1.82
N LEU A 148 -10.27 21.88 3.10
CA LEU A 148 -10.17 23.22 3.66
C LEU A 148 -9.06 24.06 3.00
N GLN A 149 -7.90 23.46 2.72
CA GLN A 149 -6.83 24.09 1.95
C GLN A 149 -7.29 24.45 0.53
N THR A 150 -8.01 23.56 -0.14
CA THR A 150 -8.57 23.82 -1.49
C THR A 150 -9.51 25.02 -1.51
N TYR A 151 -10.29 25.21 -0.44
CA TYR A 151 -11.19 26.37 -0.29
C TYR A 151 -10.52 27.60 0.32
N GLY A 152 -9.21 27.55 0.63
CA GLY A 152 -8.45 28.68 1.17
C GLY A 152 -8.89 29.11 2.58
N VAL A 153 -9.46 28.19 3.38
CA VAL A 153 -10.00 28.50 4.71
C VAL A 153 -9.26 27.70 5.77
N ALA A 154 -8.76 28.39 6.80
CA ALA A 154 -8.24 27.74 8.01
C ALA A 154 -9.40 27.41 8.97
N THR A 155 -9.33 26.25 9.60
CA THR A 155 -10.30 25.78 10.61
C THR A 155 -9.69 25.89 12.00
N ASP A 156 -10.49 26.32 12.97
CA ASP A 156 -10.12 26.31 14.39
C ASP A 156 -10.43 24.97 15.07
N GLU A 157 -11.11 24.04 14.37
CA GLU A 157 -11.38 22.70 14.88
C GLU A 157 -10.05 21.96 15.11
N THR A 158 -9.83 21.47 16.34
CA THR A 158 -8.68 20.64 16.67
C THR A 158 -8.96 19.18 16.33
N ARG A 159 -7.92 18.40 16.04
CA ARG A 159 -8.04 16.95 15.75
C ARG A 159 -8.84 16.18 16.81
N PRO A 160 -8.68 16.42 18.14
CA PRO A 160 -9.51 15.76 19.15
C PRO A 160 -11.00 16.14 19.06
N ALA A 161 -11.31 17.41 18.79
CA ALA A 161 -12.69 17.88 18.62
C ALA A 161 -13.34 17.22 17.38
N PHE A 162 -12.61 17.13 16.27
CA PHE A 162 -13.05 16.41 15.08
C PHE A 162 -13.31 14.93 15.37
N ASN A 163 -12.38 14.25 16.04
CA ASN A 163 -12.53 12.83 16.36
C ASN A 163 -13.78 12.57 17.21
N LYS A 164 -14.00 13.40 18.24
CA LYS A 164 -15.18 13.29 19.11
C LYS A 164 -16.48 13.48 18.34
N ARG A 165 -16.51 14.46 17.43
CA ARG A 165 -17.68 14.75 16.57
C ARG A 165 -17.98 13.61 15.61
N ILE A 166 -16.98 13.17 14.83
CA ILE A 166 -17.15 12.11 13.83
C ILE A 166 -17.51 10.76 14.49
N ALA A 167 -16.94 10.46 15.66
CA ALA A 167 -17.33 9.27 16.42
C ALA A 167 -18.80 9.33 16.87
N GLY A 168 -19.26 10.50 17.32
CA GLY A 168 -20.67 10.74 17.67
C GLY A 168 -21.60 10.56 16.47
N GLU A 169 -21.31 11.23 15.35
CA GLU A 169 -22.07 11.12 14.10
C GLU A 169 -22.13 9.67 13.61
N TYR A 170 -21.01 8.93 13.66
CA TYR A 170 -20.97 7.53 13.27
C TYR A 170 -21.84 6.65 14.16
N LYS A 171 -21.82 6.87 15.48
CA LYS A 171 -22.64 6.11 16.43
C LYS A 171 -24.14 6.32 16.17
N GLU A 172 -24.54 7.54 15.85
CA GLU A 172 -25.94 7.86 15.51
C GLU A 172 -26.36 7.24 14.17
N LEU A 173 -25.52 7.35 13.14
CA LEU A 173 -25.84 6.85 11.80
C LEU A 173 -25.79 5.32 11.73
N SER A 174 -24.88 4.68 12.47
CA SER A 174 -24.83 3.22 12.57
C SER A 174 -26.07 2.65 13.27
N ALA A 175 -26.61 3.33 14.28
CA ALA A 175 -27.88 2.97 14.90
C ALA A 175 -29.09 3.16 13.97
N LYS A 176 -29.06 4.15 13.07
CA LYS A 176 -30.14 4.46 12.10
C LYS A 176 -30.01 3.69 10.77
N LYS A 177 -28.91 3.00 10.54
CA LYS A 177 -28.57 2.35 9.27
C LYS A 177 -29.51 1.18 8.98
N LYS A 178 -30.20 1.22 7.83
CA LYS A 178 -30.99 0.10 7.31
C LYS A 178 -30.15 -0.77 6.34
N ASN A 179 -30.58 -2.01 6.11
CA ASN A 179 -29.96 -2.90 5.12
C ASN A 179 -29.95 -2.22 3.74
N GLY A 180 -28.77 -2.12 3.13
CA GLY A 180 -28.57 -1.47 1.81
C GLY A 180 -28.17 0.00 1.85
N GLN A 181 -28.06 0.63 3.03
CA GLN A 181 -27.51 1.98 3.19
C GLN A 181 -26.02 1.93 3.56
N GLU A 182 -25.26 2.92 3.10
CA GLU A 182 -23.83 3.10 3.41
C GLU A 182 -23.59 4.45 4.09
N ILE A 183 -22.68 4.49 5.06
CA ILE A 183 -22.27 5.74 5.70
C ILE A 183 -21.16 6.33 4.83
N VAL A 184 -21.42 7.47 4.20
CA VAL A 184 -20.48 8.19 3.35
C VAL A 184 -20.11 9.52 3.98
N MET A 185 -18.87 9.95 3.78
CA MET A 185 -18.43 11.28 4.18
C MET A 185 -18.64 12.26 3.04
N THR A 186 -19.24 13.40 3.34
CA THR A 186 -19.42 14.52 2.41
C THR A 186 -18.88 15.80 3.02
N PHE A 187 -18.22 16.62 2.21
CA PHE A 187 -17.78 17.94 2.65
C PHE A 187 -18.92 18.94 2.42
N ASP A 188 -19.34 19.61 3.49
CA ASP A 188 -20.31 20.70 3.42
C ASP A 188 -19.55 22.02 3.14
N PRO A 189 -19.72 22.64 1.96
CA PRO A 189 -19.02 23.88 1.62
C PRO A 189 -19.52 25.10 2.39
N VAL A 190 -20.73 25.05 2.97
CA VAL A 190 -21.33 26.17 3.72
C VAL A 190 -20.75 26.21 5.12
N GLU A 191 -20.78 25.07 5.81
CA GLU A 191 -20.23 24.95 7.16
C GLU A 191 -18.72 24.68 7.19
N LYS A 192 -18.14 24.35 6.03
CA LYS A 192 -16.72 24.03 5.84
C LYS A 192 -16.27 22.85 6.71
N LYS A 193 -17.15 21.84 6.85
CA LYS A 193 -16.92 20.67 7.70
C LYS A 193 -17.23 19.39 6.94
N CYS A 194 -16.46 18.35 7.21
CA CYS A 194 -16.82 17.00 6.79
C CYS A 194 -17.94 16.47 7.70
N ARG A 195 -19.03 15.98 7.09
CA ARG A 195 -20.15 15.35 7.77
C ARG A 195 -20.34 13.93 7.27
N LEU A 196 -20.79 13.03 8.14
CA LEU A 196 -21.23 11.70 7.76
C LEU A 196 -22.70 11.71 7.36
N ASN A 197 -23.05 11.01 6.28
CA ASN A 197 -24.40 10.90 5.75
C ASN A 197 -24.70 9.45 5.36
N LEU A 198 -25.99 9.06 5.37
CA LEU A 198 -26.42 7.77 4.85
C LEU A 198 -26.75 7.90 3.36
N LYS A 199 -26.04 7.16 2.52
CA LYS A 199 -26.35 7.01 1.10
C LYS A 199 -27.05 5.67 0.88
N GLY A 200 -28.29 5.71 0.39
CA GLY A 200 -29.01 4.53 -0.08
C GLY A 200 -28.54 4.10 -1.46
N LYS A 201 -28.67 2.81 -1.75
CA LYS A 201 -28.52 2.25 -3.09
C LYS A 201 -29.77 2.52 -3.93
#